data_AF-A0A961MRR0-F1
#
_entry.id   AF-A0A961MRR0-F1
#
_cell.length_a   1.000
_cell.length_b   1.000
_cell.length_c   1.000
_cell.angle_alpha   90.00
_cell.angle_beta   90.00
_cell.angle_gamma   90.00
#
_symmetry.space_group_name_H-M   'P 1'
#
loop_
_entity.id
_entity.type
_entity.pdbx_description
1 polymer ?
#
loop_
_entity_poly.entity_id
_entity_poly.type
_entity_poly.pdbx_seq_one_letter_code
_entity_poly.pdbx_strand_id
1 'polypeptide(L)'
;ITNVTASDTRRVDLVFGIGYDDSIEEAQRVLEETVHAHPLVLADPEPVIRVNELADSSVNFICRPWVKSEDYWTVYWDLMRQVKQAFDAAGISIPFPQTDMHLRLPKDAPAPAVLTGAAGDTGEGRPAGAPDYATGDEGYGEKDDGDR
;
A
#
# COMPACT_ATOMS: atom_id res chain seq x y z
N ILE A 1 -17.18 -41.15 3.27
CA ILE A 1 -17.36 -39.74 2.83
C ILE A 1 -17.39 -38.93 4.11
N THR A 2 -16.24 -38.37 4.48
CA THR A 2 -16.07 -37.65 5.74
C THR A 2 -16.71 -36.28 5.55
N ASN A 3 -17.71 -36.00 6.39
CA ASN A 3 -18.50 -34.78 6.36
C ASN A 3 -17.59 -33.55 6.36
N VAL A 4 -17.47 -32.90 5.21
CA VAL A 4 -16.97 -31.53 5.11
C VAL A 4 -18.17 -30.67 5.49
N THR A 5 -18.42 -30.53 6.78
CA THR A 5 -19.15 -29.38 7.29
C THR A 5 -18.32 -28.17 6.89
N ALA A 6 -18.62 -27.61 5.73
CA ALA A 6 -18.17 -26.31 5.28
C ALA A 6 -18.31 -25.37 6.48
N SER A 7 -17.20 -24.95 7.07
CA SER A 7 -17.28 -23.98 8.16
C SER A 7 -17.92 -22.72 7.60
N ASP A 8 -19.07 -22.34 8.15
CA ASP A 8 -19.83 -21.15 7.72
C ASP A 8 -18.99 -19.87 7.88
N THR A 9 -17.98 -19.92 8.75
CA THR A 9 -17.01 -18.86 9.01
C THR A 9 -15.59 -19.26 8.61
N ARG A 10 -14.82 -18.30 8.12
CA ARG A 10 -13.42 -18.45 7.75
C ARG A 10 -12.61 -17.27 8.29
N ARG A 11 -11.38 -17.56 8.72
CA ARG A 11 -10.41 -16.53 9.09
C ARG A 11 -9.72 -15.98 7.85
N VAL A 12 -9.64 -14.66 7.72
CA VAL A 12 -8.84 -13.98 6.69
C VAL A 12 -7.47 -13.72 7.26
N ASP A 13 -6.41 -14.16 6.58
CA ASP A 13 -5.03 -13.90 7.01
C ASP A 13 -4.45 -12.75 6.18
N LEU A 14 -4.26 -11.59 6.81
CA LEU A 14 -3.68 -10.38 6.22
C LEU A 14 -2.39 -10.01 6.96
N VAL A 15 -1.45 -9.40 6.23
CA VAL A 15 -0.20 -8.88 6.77
C VAL A 15 -0.01 -7.46 6.27
N PHE A 16 0.23 -6.53 7.19
CA PHE A 16 0.50 -5.12 6.89
C PHE A 16 1.83 -4.71 7.50
N GLY A 17 2.69 -4.08 6.70
CA GLY A 17 3.99 -3.57 7.15
C GLY A 17 3.95 -2.07 7.35
N ILE A 18 4.53 -1.58 8.44
CA ILE A 18 4.79 -0.15 8.69
C ILE A 18 6.29 0.14 8.72
N GLY A 19 6.66 1.40 8.58
CA GLY A 19 8.05 1.83 8.72
C GLY A 19 8.55 1.67 10.15
N TYR A 20 9.87 1.55 10.33
CA TYR A 20 10.49 1.46 11.66
C TYR A 20 10.38 2.75 12.47
N ASP A 21 10.19 3.88 11.80
CA ASP A 21 10.03 5.21 12.43
C ASP A 21 8.58 5.48 12.85
N ASP A 22 7.62 4.65 12.42
CA ASP A 22 6.20 4.82 12.73
C ASP A 22 5.85 4.26 14.12
N SER A 23 4.81 4.83 14.75
CA SER A 23 4.33 4.36 16.05
C SER A 23 3.57 3.04 15.93
N ILE A 24 4.08 1.99 16.59
CA ILE A 24 3.44 0.67 16.68
C ILE A 24 2.06 0.76 17.33
N GLU A 25 1.93 1.56 18.40
CA GLU A 25 0.67 1.70 19.14
C GLU A 25 -0.40 2.39 18.29
N GLU A 26 -0.02 3.41 17.53
CA GLU A 26 -0.93 4.13 16.64
C GLU A 26 -1.36 3.26 15.46
N ALA A 27 -0.42 2.56 14.82
CA ALA A 27 -0.73 1.64 13.73
C ALA A 27 -1.65 0.50 14.17
N GLN A 28 -1.43 -0.06 15.37
CA GLN A 28 -2.31 -1.07 15.92
C GLN A 28 -3.72 -0.52 16.17
N ARG A 29 -3.84 0.67 16.77
CA ARG A 29 -5.14 1.31 17.01
C ARG A 29 -5.91 1.53 15.71
N VAL A 30 -5.25 2.09 14.69
CA VAL A 30 -5.88 2.35 13.38
C VAL A 30 -6.31 1.06 12.69
N LEU A 31 -5.51 -0.01 12.78
CA LEU A 31 -5.89 -1.33 12.27
C LEU A 31 -7.12 -1.89 13.01
N GLU A 32 -7.13 -1.85 14.33
CA GLU A 32 -8.25 -2.32 15.16
C GLU A 32 -9.54 -1.55 14.81
N GLU A 33 -9.49 -0.22 14.79
CA GLU A 33 -10.63 0.63 14.42
C GLU A 33 -11.16 0.31 13.01
N THR A 34 -10.27 0.18 12.03
CA THR A 34 -10.64 -0.13 10.63
C THR A 34 -11.30 -1.50 10.50
N VAL A 35 -10.76 -2.51 11.18
CA VAL A 35 -11.29 -3.88 11.12
C VAL A 35 -12.62 -4.00 11.86
N HIS A 36 -12.75 -3.37 13.02
CA HIS A 36 -14.00 -3.37 13.79
C HIS A 36 -15.11 -2.53 13.13
N ALA A 37 -14.76 -1.53 12.32
CA ALA A 37 -15.73 -0.75 11.56
C ALA A 37 -16.31 -1.51 10.35
N HIS A 38 -15.66 -2.59 9.90
CA HIS A 38 -16.08 -3.31 8.70
C HIS A 38 -17.34 -4.17 8.96
N PRO A 39 -18.45 -3.97 8.23
CA PRO A 39 -19.75 -4.57 8.56
C PRO A 39 -19.80 -6.09 8.41
N LEU A 40 -18.92 -6.65 7.59
CA LEU A 40 -18.84 -8.11 7.32
C LEU A 40 -17.84 -8.84 8.23
N VAL A 41 -17.13 -8.13 9.11
CA VAL A 41 -16.23 -8.74 10.10
C VAL A 41 -17.04 -9.16 11.31
N LEU A 42 -16.84 -10.41 11.75
CA LEU A 42 -17.48 -10.95 12.93
C LEU A 42 -16.74 -10.46 14.19
N ALA A 43 -17.50 -10.02 15.19
CA ALA A 43 -16.95 -9.64 16.49
C ALA A 43 -16.56 -10.85 17.35
N ASP A 44 -17.22 -12.00 17.11
CA ASP A 44 -16.93 -13.29 17.75
C ASP A 44 -16.77 -14.36 16.66
N PRO A 45 -15.59 -15.00 16.53
CA PRO A 45 -14.39 -14.82 17.35
C PRO A 45 -13.69 -13.47 17.14
N GLU A 46 -13.07 -12.94 18.20
CA GLU A 46 -12.38 -11.65 18.17
C GLU A 46 -11.23 -11.64 17.13
N PRO A 47 -11.14 -10.61 16.27
CA PRO A 47 -10.02 -10.44 15.35
C PRO A 47 -8.68 -10.37 16.09
N VAL A 48 -7.69 -11.11 15.59
CA VAL A 48 -6.33 -11.04 16.16
C VAL A 48 -5.50 -10.05 15.37
N ILE A 49 -5.10 -8.94 16.00
CA ILE A 49 -4.24 -7.92 15.40
C ILE A 49 -3.00 -7.72 16.28
N ARG A 50 -1.82 -8.16 15.82
CA ARG A 50 -0.58 -8.13 16.61
C ARG A 50 0.64 -7.94 15.72
N VAL A 51 1.72 -7.40 16.28
CA VAL A 51 3.05 -7.43 15.65
C VAL A 51 3.50 -8.89 15.56
N ASN A 52 3.83 -9.33 14.34
CA ASN A 52 4.26 -10.69 14.05
C ASN A 52 5.77 -10.78 13.86
N GLU A 53 6.37 -9.79 13.22
CA GLU A 53 7.77 -9.84 12.81
C GLU A 53 8.38 -8.44 12.66
N LEU A 54 9.66 -8.33 12.98
CA LEU A 54 10.51 -7.18 12.64
C LEU A 54 11.34 -7.59 11.41
N ALA A 55 10.91 -7.20 10.22
CA ALA A 55 11.50 -7.60 8.94
C ALA A 55 12.59 -6.62 8.46
N ASP A 56 13.24 -6.91 7.35
CA ASP A 56 14.42 -6.16 6.87
C ASP A 56 14.16 -4.66 6.62
N SER A 57 12.93 -4.28 6.28
CA SER A 57 12.56 -2.88 5.99
C SER A 57 11.22 -2.46 6.59
N SER A 58 10.61 -3.29 7.44
CA SER A 58 9.28 -3.02 7.99
C SER A 58 9.02 -3.74 9.31
N VAL A 59 8.09 -3.20 10.10
CA VAL A 59 7.44 -3.92 11.21
C VAL A 59 6.14 -4.53 10.69
N ASN A 60 6.03 -5.85 10.70
CA ASN A 60 4.92 -6.58 10.11
C ASN A 60 3.86 -6.92 11.17
N PHE A 61 2.64 -6.46 10.95
CA PHE A 61 1.44 -6.82 11.71
C PHE A 61 0.71 -7.96 11.02
N ILE A 62 0.22 -8.91 11.81
CA ILE A 62 -0.83 -9.83 11.38
C ILE A 62 -2.18 -9.23 11.73
N CYS A 63 -3.13 -9.35 10.80
CA CYS A 63 -4.52 -9.00 10.99
C CYS A 63 -5.36 -10.23 10.59
N ARG A 64 -6.11 -10.77 11.56
CA ARG A 64 -6.83 -12.03 11.40
C ARG A 64 -8.30 -11.93 11.81
N PRO A 65 -9.14 -11.22 11.05
CA PRO A 65 -10.58 -11.19 11.29
C PRO A 65 -11.26 -12.49 10.87
N TRP A 66 -12.39 -12.77 11.50
CA TRP A 66 -13.30 -13.84 11.10
C TRP A 66 -14.44 -13.26 10.28
N VAL A 67 -14.79 -13.96 9.20
CA VAL A 67 -15.85 -13.55 8.27
C VAL A 67 -16.65 -14.77 7.86
N LYS A 68 -17.81 -14.57 7.22
CA LYS A 68 -18.50 -15.67 6.56
C LYS A 68 -17.68 -16.17 5.38
N SER A 69 -17.75 -17.47 5.10
CA SER A 69 -17.01 -18.08 4.00
C SER A 69 -17.37 -17.50 2.62
N GLU A 70 -18.60 -17.00 2.44
CA GLU A 70 -19.05 -16.32 1.22
C GLU A 70 -18.44 -14.93 1.02
N ASP A 71 -18.18 -14.20 2.12
CA ASP A 71 -17.72 -12.81 2.10
C ASP A 71 -16.18 -12.69 2.09
N TYR A 72 -15.47 -13.83 2.14
CA TYR A 72 -14.02 -13.88 2.33
C TYR A 72 -13.25 -12.93 1.40
N TRP A 73 -13.52 -12.99 0.10
CA TRP A 73 -12.80 -12.19 -0.89
C TRP A 73 -13.18 -10.72 -0.85
N THR A 74 -14.46 -10.43 -0.63
CA THR A 74 -14.97 -9.07 -0.44
C THR A 74 -14.22 -8.40 0.71
N VAL A 75 -14.21 -9.04 1.88
CA VAL A 75 -13.53 -8.49 3.07
C VAL A 75 -12.03 -8.39 2.86
N TYR A 76 -11.41 -9.37 2.19
CA TYR A 76 -9.97 -9.34 1.89
C TYR A 76 -9.57 -8.08 1.11
N TRP A 77 -10.28 -7.77 0.01
CA TRP A 77 -9.97 -6.60 -0.81
C TRP A 77 -10.40 -5.29 -0.16
N ASP A 78 -11.55 -5.28 0.51
CA ASP A 78 -12.07 -4.09 1.17
C ASP A 78 -11.17 -3.66 2.34
N LEU A 79 -10.75 -4.60 3.21
CA LEU A 79 -9.82 -4.29 4.28
C LEU A 79 -8.47 -3.83 3.74
N MET A 80 -7.96 -4.46 2.68
CA MET A 80 -6.68 -4.04 2.07
C MET A 80 -6.73 -2.58 1.61
N ARG A 81 -7.83 -2.17 0.97
CA ARG A 81 -8.04 -0.77 0.56
C ARG A 81 -8.24 0.16 1.76
N GLN A 82 -9.12 -0.21 2.69
CA GLN A 82 -9.47 0.63 3.83
C GLN A 82 -8.29 0.87 4.76
N VAL A 83 -7.49 -0.17 5.05
CA VAL A 83 -6.28 -0.05 5.86
C VAL A 83 -5.27 0.88 5.19
N LYS A 84 -5.07 0.77 3.87
CA LYS A 84 -4.19 1.72 3.15
C LYS A 84 -4.64 3.17 3.33
N GLN A 85 -5.94 3.43 3.14
CA GLN A 85 -6.50 4.77 3.27
C GLN A 85 -6.43 5.28 4.72
N ALA A 86 -6.64 4.41 5.70
CA ALA A 86 -6.55 4.73 7.12
C ALA A 86 -5.12 5.05 7.55
N PHE A 87 -4.13 4.27 7.07
CA PHE A 87 -2.72 4.55 7.29
C PHE A 87 -2.29 5.88 6.68
N ASP A 88 -2.72 6.16 5.44
CA ASP A 88 -2.44 7.44 4.80
C ASP A 88 -3.02 8.62 5.58
N ALA A 89 -4.26 8.48 6.09
CA ALA A 89 -4.92 9.50 6.89
C ALA A 89 -4.27 9.71 8.26
N ALA A 90 -3.71 8.65 8.86
CA ALA A 90 -2.98 8.69 10.12
C ALA A 90 -1.50 9.10 9.96
N GLY A 91 -1.00 9.21 8.72
CA GLY A 91 0.40 9.53 8.45
C GLY A 91 1.37 8.37 8.70
N ILE A 92 0.88 7.13 8.72
CA ILE A 92 1.69 5.91 8.88
C ILE A 92 2.30 5.55 7.53
N SER A 93 3.62 5.41 7.48
CA SER A 93 4.32 5.05 6.26
C SER A 93 4.23 3.55 5.97
N ILE A 94 3.99 3.21 4.70
CA ILE A 94 4.15 1.84 4.19
C ILE A 94 5.49 1.79 3.46
N PRO A 95 6.50 1.12 4.01
CA PRO A 95 7.87 1.21 3.51
C PRO A 95 8.01 0.48 2.17
N PHE A 96 8.72 1.12 1.25
CA PHE A 96 9.30 0.43 0.10
C PHE A 96 10.52 -0.39 0.55
N PRO A 97 10.90 -1.45 -0.19
CA PRO A 97 12.14 -2.17 0.07
C PRO A 97 13.34 -1.20 0.13
N GLN A 98 14.07 -1.22 1.24
CA GLN A 98 15.24 -0.35 1.43
C GLN A 98 16.51 -1.09 1.00
N THR A 99 17.41 -0.42 0.31
CA THR A 99 18.75 -0.95 0.00
C THR A 99 19.80 0.04 0.48
N ASP A 100 20.63 -0.38 1.43
CA ASP A 100 21.73 0.44 1.92
C ASP A 100 22.98 0.27 1.05
N MET A 101 23.49 1.37 0.49
CA MET A 101 24.66 1.39 -0.38
C MET A 101 25.87 1.97 0.36
N HIS A 102 26.77 1.11 0.79
CA HIS A 102 28.03 1.51 1.40
C HIS A 102 29.10 1.84 0.33
N LEU A 103 29.30 3.13 0.04
CA LEU A 103 30.38 3.60 -0.82
C LEU A 103 31.72 3.59 -0.07
N ARG A 104 32.62 2.68 -0.46
CA ARG A 104 34.01 2.70 0.02
C ARG A 104 34.83 3.67 -0.83
N LEU A 105 35.03 4.89 -0.33
CA LEU A 105 35.98 5.82 -0.92
C LEU A 105 37.42 5.42 -0.51
N PRO A 106 38.40 5.47 -1.44
CA PRO A 106 39.80 5.37 -1.08
C PRO A 106 40.15 6.42 -0.03
N LYS A 107 40.95 6.05 0.97
CA LYS A 107 41.34 6.93 2.08
C LYS A 107 42.01 8.24 1.62
N ASP A 108 42.61 8.22 0.43
CA ASP A 108 43.31 9.35 -0.19
C ASP A 108 42.55 9.93 -1.40
N ALA A 109 41.26 9.60 -1.56
CA ALA A 109 40.44 10.21 -2.59
C ALA A 109 40.22 11.69 -2.25
N PRO A 110 40.40 12.62 -3.21
CA PRO A 110 40.02 14.01 -3.00
C PRO A 110 38.52 14.05 -2.66
N ALA A 111 38.16 14.93 -1.71
CA ALA A 111 36.77 15.07 -1.26
C ALA A 111 35.83 15.23 -2.47
N PRO A 112 34.67 14.55 -2.47
CA PRO A 112 33.77 14.60 -3.62
C PRO A 112 33.34 16.04 -3.85
N ALA A 113 33.54 16.53 -5.09
CA ALA A 113 33.06 17.83 -5.49
C ALA A 113 31.53 17.84 -5.37
N VAL A 114 31.00 18.68 -4.48
CA VAL A 114 29.56 18.86 -4.32
C VAL A 114 29.01 19.38 -5.64
N LEU A 115 28.18 18.59 -6.32
CA LEU A 115 27.49 19.01 -7.52
C LEU A 115 26.37 19.97 -7.09
N THR A 116 26.76 21.22 -6.83
CA THR A 116 25.80 22.30 -6.62
C THR A 116 25.20 22.57 -7.99
N GLY A 117 23.96 22.12 -8.21
CA GLY A 117 23.22 22.40 -9.44
C GLY A 117 23.11 23.91 -9.64
N ALA A 118 23.93 24.45 -10.53
CA ALA A 118 23.79 25.81 -10.99
C ALA A 118 22.66 25.85 -12.03
N ALA A 119 21.58 26.54 -11.68
CA ALA A 119 20.60 27.03 -12.65
C ALA A 119 21.31 27.89 -13.71
N GLY A 120 21.01 27.63 -14.99
CA GLY A 120 21.57 28.36 -16.12
C GLY A 120 21.07 27.80 -17.46
N ASP A 121 19.91 28.31 -17.87
CA ASP A 121 19.26 28.20 -19.18
C ASP A 121 20.19 28.57 -20.35
N THR A 122 20.11 27.83 -21.47
CA THR A 122 19.98 28.31 -22.88
C THR A 122 20.38 27.19 -23.87
N GLY A 123 19.50 26.89 -24.84
CA GLY A 123 19.94 26.52 -26.19
C GLY A 123 19.51 25.16 -26.74
N GLU A 124 18.38 25.17 -27.47
CA GLU A 124 18.03 24.38 -28.66
C GLU A 124 18.76 23.06 -28.97
N GLY A 125 17.95 21.99 -29.07
CA GLY A 125 18.30 20.78 -29.80
C GLY A 125 17.39 19.60 -29.49
N ARG A 126 16.19 19.55 -30.09
CA ARG A 126 15.31 18.36 -30.05
C ARG A 126 15.91 17.28 -30.96
N PRO A 127 16.39 16.12 -30.47
CA PRO A 127 16.63 14.99 -31.36
C PRO A 127 15.29 14.44 -31.84
N ALA A 128 15.13 14.31 -33.15
CA ALA A 128 13.98 13.71 -33.79
C ALA A 128 13.88 12.23 -33.40
N GLY A 129 12.70 11.78 -32.92
CA GLY A 129 12.42 10.35 -32.80
C GLY A 129 11.64 9.84 -31.59
N ALA A 130 10.95 10.68 -30.81
CA ALA A 130 10.03 10.19 -29.77
C ALA A 130 8.57 10.30 -30.26
N PRO A 131 7.76 9.22 -30.22
CA PRO A 131 6.34 9.29 -30.55
C PRO A 131 5.59 10.11 -29.49
N ASP A 132 4.75 11.02 -29.98
CA ASP A 132 3.93 11.95 -29.21
C ASP A 132 2.70 11.23 -28.64
N TYR A 133 2.63 11.06 -27.31
CA TYR A 133 1.48 10.49 -26.62
C TYR A 133 0.73 11.55 -25.81
N ALA A 134 0.51 12.75 -26.33
CA ALA A 134 -0.40 13.69 -25.67
C ALA A 134 -1.03 14.70 -26.64
N THR A 135 -2.07 14.30 -27.36
CA THR A 135 -3.15 15.23 -27.75
C THR A 135 -4.45 14.45 -27.93
N GLY A 136 -5.43 14.74 -27.08
CA GLY A 136 -6.76 14.14 -27.13
C GLY A 136 -7.63 14.52 -25.93
N ASP A 137 -7.57 15.78 -25.51
CA ASP A 137 -8.67 16.41 -24.78
C ASP A 137 -9.77 16.70 -25.81
N GLU A 138 -10.71 15.77 -25.99
CA GLU A 138 -11.94 16.02 -26.75
C GLU A 138 -13.13 15.30 -26.08
N GLY A 139 -13.84 16.09 -25.26
CA GLY A 139 -15.31 16.12 -25.17
C GLY A 139 -16.08 14.82 -24.98
N TYR A 140 -16.58 14.59 -23.76
CA TYR A 140 -17.80 13.82 -23.55
C TYR A 140 -19.00 14.57 -24.14
N GLY A 141 -19.27 14.31 -25.42
CA GLY A 141 -20.47 14.74 -26.13
C GLY A 141 -21.57 13.69 -25.99
N GLU A 142 -22.55 14.01 -25.16
CA GLU A 142 -23.84 13.35 -25.03
C GLU A 142 -24.56 13.22 -26.39
N LYS A 143 -25.00 12.00 -26.72
CA LYS A 143 -26.11 11.76 -27.65
C LYS A 143 -26.97 10.62 -27.13
N ASP A 144 -27.97 11.02 -26.36
CA ASP A 144 -29.28 10.42 -26.33
C ASP A 144 -29.84 10.41 -27.77
N ASP A 145 -30.38 9.28 -28.23
CA ASP A 145 -31.48 9.16 -29.20
C ASP A 145 -31.64 7.70 -29.66
N GLY A 146 -32.84 7.14 -29.45
CA GLY A 146 -33.15 5.73 -29.63
C GLY A 146 -33.64 5.29 -31.02
N ASP A 147 -34.33 4.17 -30.98
CA ASP A 147 -35.17 3.52 -32.02
C ASP A 147 -34.48 2.55 -33.00
N ARG A 148 -34.44 1.25 -32.65
CA ARG A 148 -35.30 0.18 -33.21
C ARG A 148 -34.85 -1.23 -32.82
#